data_AF-A0A916CMA2-F1
#
_entry.id   AF-A0A916CMA2-F1
#
_cell.length_a   1.000
_cell.length_b   1.000
_cell.length_c   1.000
_cell.angle_alpha   90.00
_cell.angle_beta   90.00
_cell.angle_gamma   90.00
#
_symmetry.space_group_name_H-M   'P 1'
#
loop_
_entity.id
_entity.type
_entity.pdbx_description
1 polymer ?
#
loop_
_entity_poly.entity_id
_entity_poly.type
_entity_poly.pdbx_seq_one_letter_code
_entity_poly.pdbx_strand_id
1 'polypeptide(L)'
;MTVMESISAFEIIKIGIGPSSSHTMGPWRAASQFTQELDLQAVAALSVRLYGSLAKTGAGHGTDVAVLMGLSGEDYTQIDTATIPAKVERIKTSGRINLGGLHDLPFD
;
A
#
# COMPACT_ATOMS: atom_id res chain seq x y z
N MET A 1 21.26 -17.00 24.61
CA MET A 1 21.72 -17.27 23.24
C MET A 1 21.37 -16.05 22.42
N THR A 2 22.37 -15.27 22.01
CA THR A 2 22.18 -14.15 21.09
C THR A 2 22.06 -14.74 19.69
N VAL A 3 20.91 -14.57 19.04
CA VAL A 3 20.76 -14.97 17.63
C VAL A 3 21.72 -14.08 16.84
N MET A 4 22.63 -14.69 16.09
CA MET A 4 23.49 -13.94 15.18
C MET A 4 22.62 -13.51 14.01
N GLU A 5 22.28 -12.23 13.93
CA GLU A 5 21.52 -11.68 12.81
C GLU A 5 22.39 -11.73 11.55
N SER A 6 22.03 -12.63 10.63
CA SER A 6 22.61 -12.68 9.29
C SER A 6 21.75 -11.88 8.32
N ILE A 7 22.34 -10.94 7.58
CA ILE A 7 21.62 -10.20 6.53
C ILE A 7 21.75 -10.96 5.21
N SER A 8 20.62 -11.27 4.58
CA SER A 8 20.60 -11.90 3.26
C SER A 8 20.87 -10.88 2.15
N ALA A 9 21.55 -11.28 1.08
CA ALA A 9 21.70 -10.43 -0.11
C ALA A 9 20.34 -10.01 -0.69
N PHE A 10 19.31 -10.87 -0.56
CA PHE A 10 17.93 -10.55 -0.95
C PHE A 10 17.24 -9.53 -0.06
N GLU A 11 17.78 -9.25 1.13
CA GLU A 11 17.28 -8.17 1.97
C GLU A 11 17.77 -6.80 1.50
N ILE A 12 18.94 -6.78 0.86
CA ILE A 12 19.60 -5.60 0.31
C ILE A 12 19.13 -5.33 -1.12
N ILE A 13 18.98 -6.37 -1.94
CA ILE A 13 18.62 -6.29 -3.36
C ILE A 13 17.23 -6.89 -3.56
N LYS A 14 16.24 -6.02 -3.80
CA LYS A 14 14.82 -6.40 -3.93
C LYS A 14 14.21 -5.81 -5.20
N ILE A 15 13.33 -6.58 -5.84
CA ILE A 15 12.39 -6.06 -6.83
C ILE A 15 11.42 -5.14 -6.10
N GLY A 16 11.17 -3.97 -6.68
CA GLY A 16 10.38 -2.94 -6.05
C GLY A 16 9.87 -1.90 -7.04
N ILE A 17 9.03 -1.01 -6.52
CA ILE A 17 8.51 0.15 -7.24
C ILE A 17 9.06 1.44 -6.64
N GLY A 18 9.48 2.37 -7.50
CA GLY A 18 9.97 3.69 -7.11
C GLY A 18 8.83 4.66 -6.75
N PRO A 19 9.15 5.87 -6.25
CA PRO A 19 10.51 6.43 -6.17
C PRO A 19 11.29 6.07 -4.89
N SER A 20 10.63 5.52 -3.86
CA SER A 20 11.25 5.33 -2.54
C SER A 20 10.88 4.01 -1.88
N SER A 21 11.85 3.27 -1.35
CA SER A 21 11.58 2.06 -0.57
C SER A 21 10.82 2.34 0.73
N SER A 22 11.18 3.41 1.44
CA SER A 22 10.60 3.75 2.75
C SER A 22 9.24 4.43 2.66
N HIS A 23 8.99 5.17 1.59
CA HIS A 23 7.75 5.93 1.41
C HIS A 23 6.79 5.30 0.40
N THR A 24 7.23 4.32 -0.39
CA THR A 24 6.38 3.61 -1.36
C THR A 24 6.22 2.14 -0.94
N MET A 25 7.28 1.34 -0.98
CA MET A 25 7.17 -0.11 -0.70
C MET A 25 6.77 -0.43 0.74
N GLY A 26 7.32 0.29 1.72
CA GLY A 26 6.96 0.10 3.14
C GLY A 26 5.45 0.31 3.39
N PRO A 27 4.90 1.48 3.06
CA PRO A 27 3.47 1.75 3.18
C PRO A 27 2.57 0.79 2.39
N TRP A 28 2.96 0.41 1.16
CA TRP A 28 2.22 -0.58 0.36
C TRP A 28 2.12 -1.93 1.05
N ARG A 29 3.27 -2.43 1.55
CA ARG A 29 3.34 -3.69 2.31
C ARG A 29 2.49 -3.62 3.57
N ALA A 30 2.59 -2.53 4.33
CA ALA A 30 1.80 -2.36 5.55
C ALA A 30 0.30 -2.39 5.26
N ALA A 31 -0.16 -1.71 4.20
CA ALA A 31 -1.55 -1.74 3.76
C ALA A 31 -2.01 -3.13 3.30
N SER A 32 -1.15 -3.87 2.60
CA SER A 32 -1.45 -5.24 2.13
C SER A 32 -1.52 -6.24 3.29
N GLN A 33 -0.62 -6.12 4.27
CA GLN A 33 -0.65 -6.94 5.47
C GLN A 33 -1.91 -6.66 6.30
N PHE A 34 -2.26 -5.39 6.45
CA PHE A 34 -3.48 -4.98 7.15
C PHE A 34 -4.73 -5.63 6.56
N THR A 35 -4.88 -5.68 5.23
CA THR A 35 -6.05 -6.32 4.61
C THR A 35 -6.05 -7.85 4.76
N GLN A 36 -4.89 -8.49 4.89
CA GLN A 36 -4.77 -9.94 5.09
C GLN A 36 -5.15 -10.39 6.50
N GLU A 37 -5.12 -9.49 7.49
CA GLU A 37 -5.44 -9.80 8.89
C GLU A 37 -6.92 -9.63 9.24
N LEU A 38 -7.75 -9.16 8.31
CA LEU A 38 -9.15 -8.79 8.56
C LEU A 38 -10.13 -9.72 7.83
N ASP A 39 -11.31 -9.91 8.42
CA ASP A 39 -12.48 -10.32 7.66
C ASP A 39 -13.01 -9.12 6.88
N LEU A 40 -12.58 -9.01 5.61
CA LEU A 40 -12.84 -7.85 4.77
C LEU A 40 -14.34 -7.55 4.60
N GLN A 41 -15.19 -8.58 4.55
CA GLN A 41 -16.64 -8.41 4.34
C GLN A 41 -17.33 -7.78 5.56
N ALA A 42 -16.72 -7.87 6.75
CA ALA A 42 -17.22 -7.23 7.95
C ALA A 42 -16.83 -5.75 8.06
N VAL A 43 -15.97 -5.24 7.19
CA VAL A 43 -15.47 -3.85 7.24
C VAL A 43 -16.51 -2.89 6.68
N ALA A 44 -17.03 -2.02 7.55
CA ALA A 44 -18.02 -1.00 7.17
C ALA A 44 -17.39 0.34 6.74
N ALA A 45 -16.19 0.66 7.24
CA ALA A 45 -15.49 1.92 6.96
C ALA A 45 -13.99 1.76 7.17
N LEU A 46 -13.20 2.58 6.47
CA LEU A 46 -11.74 2.61 6.56
C LEU A 46 -11.25 4.05 6.64
N SER A 47 -10.22 4.30 7.44
CA SER A 47 -9.51 5.59 7.47
C SER A 47 -8.01 5.35 7.55
N VAL A 48 -7.25 6.07 6.74
CA VAL A 48 -5.79 6.05 6.74
C VAL A 48 -5.29 7.38 7.29
N ARG A 49 -4.39 7.34 8.27
CA ARG A 49 -3.72 8.53 8.80
C ARG A 49 -2.22 8.35 8.70
N LEU A 50 -1.57 9.25 7.98
CA LEU A 50 -0.12 9.31 7.87
C LEU A 50 0.42 10.24 8.96
N TYR A 51 1.54 9.88 9.58
CA TYR A 51 2.18 10.66 10.65
C TYR A 51 3.64 10.97 10.32
N GLY A 52 4.19 12.01 10.97
CA GLY A 52 5.62 12.31 10.93
C GLY A 52 6.17 12.59 9.52
N SER A 53 7.28 11.94 9.17
CA SER A 53 7.92 12.07 7.84
C SER A 53 7.04 11.57 6.70
N LEU A 54 6.27 10.49 6.91
CA LEU A 54 5.35 9.93 5.91
C LEU A 54 4.25 10.93 5.52
N ALA A 55 3.73 11.69 6.50
CA ALA A 55 2.72 12.71 6.25
C ALA A 55 3.26 13.90 5.45
N LYS A 56 4.48 14.33 5.75
CA LYS A 56 5.11 15.52 5.15
C LYS A 56 5.43 15.35 3.67
N THR A 57 5.69 14.13 3.23
CA THR A 57 6.13 13.81 1.85
C THR A 57 5.09 13.02 1.06
N GLY A 58 3.91 12.77 1.65
CA GLY A 58 2.91 11.80 1.18
C GLY A 58 2.51 11.95 -0.30
N ALA A 59 2.07 13.14 -0.71
CA ALA A 59 1.64 13.40 -2.09
C ALA A 59 2.79 13.50 -3.11
N GLY A 60 4.02 13.79 -2.66
CA GLY A 60 5.18 13.98 -3.54
C GLY A 60 6.02 12.72 -3.76
N HIS A 61 5.89 11.70 -2.90
CA HIS A 61 6.66 10.46 -2.96
C HIS A 61 5.80 9.21 -3.22
N GLY A 62 4.51 9.41 -3.51
CA GLY A 62 3.58 8.32 -3.85
C GLY A 62 3.17 7.46 -2.66
N THR A 63 3.27 7.96 -1.43
CA THR A 63 2.85 7.22 -0.23
C THR A 63 1.34 6.98 -0.24
N ASP A 64 0.57 7.98 -0.65
CA ASP A 64 -0.88 7.88 -0.84
C ASP A 64 -1.23 6.80 -1.86
N VAL A 65 -0.61 6.85 -3.03
CA VAL A 65 -0.76 5.85 -4.09
C VAL A 65 -0.40 4.46 -3.58
N ALA A 66 0.73 4.32 -2.89
CA ALA A 66 1.18 3.06 -2.34
C ALA A 66 0.18 2.44 -1.35
N VAL A 67 -0.38 3.27 -0.46
CA VAL A 67 -1.41 2.81 0.48
C VAL A 67 -2.68 2.43 -0.26
N LEU A 68 -3.15 3.22 -1.23
CA LEU A 68 -4.35 2.89 -2.00
C LEU A 68 -4.22 1.58 -2.76
N MET A 69 -3.08 1.34 -3.41
CA MET A 69 -2.86 0.11 -4.15
C MET A 69 -2.70 -1.10 -3.22
N GLY A 70 -1.97 -0.96 -2.10
CA GLY A 70 -1.86 -2.03 -1.11
C GLY A 70 -3.20 -2.38 -0.45
N LEU A 71 -4.02 -1.38 -0.12
CA LEU A 71 -5.38 -1.59 0.36
C LEU A 71 -6.28 -2.22 -0.70
N SER A 72 -6.04 -1.94 -1.98
CA SER A 72 -6.78 -2.56 -3.09
C SER A 72 -6.35 -4.01 -3.38
N GLY A 73 -5.38 -4.55 -2.64
CA GLY A 73 -4.86 -5.92 -2.81
C GLY A 73 -3.86 -6.08 -3.96
N GLU A 74 -3.34 -4.99 -4.51
CA GLU A 74 -2.34 -5.03 -5.58
C GLU A 74 -0.96 -5.47 -5.05
N ASP A 75 -0.17 -6.15 -5.87
CA ASP A 75 1.21 -6.52 -5.56
C ASP A 75 2.19 -5.61 -6.29
N TYR A 76 2.94 -4.77 -5.57
CA TYR A 76 3.91 -3.84 -6.17
C TYR A 76 5.06 -4.53 -6.92
N THR A 77 5.28 -5.83 -6.75
CA THR A 77 6.26 -6.62 -7.50
C THR A 77 5.72 -7.16 -8.82
N GLN A 78 4.39 -7.16 -9.00
CA GLN A 78 3.72 -7.77 -10.16
C GLN A 78 2.80 -6.81 -10.94
N ILE A 79 2.41 -5.68 -10.34
CA ILE A 79 1.49 -4.73 -10.94
C ILE A 79 2.05 -4.10 -12.23
N ASP A 80 1.20 -3.98 -13.25
CA ASP A 80 1.46 -3.09 -14.38
C ASP A 80 1.36 -1.63 -13.92
N THR A 81 2.52 -0.98 -13.83
CA THR A 81 2.65 0.39 -13.33
C THR A 81 1.90 1.41 -14.18
N ALA A 82 1.63 1.11 -15.46
CA ALA A 82 0.83 1.97 -16.32
C ALA A 82 -0.65 2.04 -15.88
N THR A 83 -1.14 1.07 -15.12
CA THR A 83 -2.53 1.02 -14.65
C THR A 83 -2.77 1.81 -13.36
N ILE A 84 -1.70 2.11 -12.61
CA ILE A 84 -1.79 2.76 -11.29
C ILE A 84 -2.52 4.11 -11.35
N PRO A 85 -2.21 5.04 -12.28
CA PRO A 85 -2.90 6.33 -12.32
C PRO A 85 -4.41 6.19 -12.51
N ALA A 86 -4.84 5.31 -13.41
CA ALA A 86 -6.26 5.08 -13.67
C ALA A 86 -6.99 4.47 -12.45
N LYS A 87 -6.34 3.54 -11.73
CA LYS A 87 -6.89 2.95 -10.50
C LYS A 87 -7.04 4.00 -9.39
N VAL A 88 -6.05 4.87 -9.21
CA VAL A 88 -6.09 5.95 -8.21
C VAL A 88 -7.19 6.97 -8.55
N GLU A 89 -7.28 7.40 -9.80
CA GLU A 89 -8.31 8.34 -10.23
C GLU A 89 -9.71 7.74 -10.11
N ARG A 90 -9.88 6.43 -10.38
CA ARG A 90 -11.14 5.74 -10.11
C ARG A 90 -11.54 5.85 -8.64
N ILE A 91 -10.63 5.56 -7.70
CA ILE A 91 -10.92 5.63 -6.25
C ILE A 91 -11.34 7.04 -5.86
N LYS A 92 -10.58 8.06 -6.29
CA LYS A 92 -10.87 9.47 -5.98
C LYS A 92 -12.19 9.96 -6.55
N THR A 93 -12.50 9.59 -7.78
CA THR A 93 -13.72 10.05 -8.47
C THR A 93 -14.97 9.30 -8.01
N SER A 94 -14.85 8.01 -7.67
CA SER A 94 -15.99 7.24 -7.16
C SER A 94 -16.23 7.43 -5.66
N GLY A 95 -15.23 7.86 -4.90
CA GLY A 95 -15.27 7.87 -3.43
C GLY A 95 -15.43 6.47 -2.85
N ARG A 96 -14.80 5.47 -3.50
CA ARG A 96 -14.96 4.04 -3.18
C ARG A 96 -13.66 3.28 -3.40
N ILE A 97 -13.39 2.32 -2.54
CA ILE A 97 -12.24 1.42 -2.64
C ILE A 97 -12.70 -0.04 -2.65
N ASN A 98 -12.08 -0.84 -3.52
CA ASN A 98 -12.26 -2.29 -3.52
C ASN A 98 -11.20 -2.92 -2.60
N LEU A 99 -11.52 -2.99 -1.31
CA LEU A 99 -10.62 -3.44 -0.26
C LEU A 99 -10.21 -4.91 -0.47
N GLY A 100 -8.90 -5.15 -0.50
CA GLY A 100 -8.29 -6.44 -0.81
C GLY A 100 -8.67 -7.01 -2.18
N GLY A 101 -9.26 -6.20 -3.07
CA GLY A 101 -9.82 -6.66 -4.33
C GLY A 101 -11.15 -7.41 -4.21
N LEU A 102 -11.73 -7.51 -3.00
CA LEU A 102 -12.87 -8.38 -2.68
C LEU A 102 -14.10 -7.66 -2.14
N HIS A 103 -13.93 -6.49 -1.50
CA HIS A 103 -15.02 -5.79 -0.81
C HIS A 103 -15.05 -4.31 -1.17
N ASP A 104 -16.09 -3.88 -1.87
CA ASP A 104 -16.25 -2.49 -2.32
C ASP A 104 -16.98 -1.65 -1.27
N LEU A 105 -16.30 -0.66 -0.69
CA LEU A 105 -16.86 0.19 0.37
C LEU A 105 -16.58 1.68 0.13
N PRO A 106 -17.40 2.59 0.72
CA PRO A 106 -17.16 4.03 0.65
C PRO A 106 -15.79 4.43 1.20
N PHE A 107 -15.10 5.33 0.51
CA PHE A 107 -13.77 5.81 0.87
C PHE A 107 -13.60 7.25 0.38
N ASP A 108 -13.56 8.19 1.32
CA ASP A 108 -13.40 9.64 1.10
C ASP A 108 -12.01 10.10 1.55
#